data_AF-A0A3D1M9S5-F1
#
_entry.id   AF-A0A3D1M9S5-F1
#
_cell.length_a   1.000
_cell.length_b   1.000
_cell.length_c   1.000
_cell.angle_alpha   90.00
_cell.angle_beta   90.00
_cell.angle_gamma   90.00
#
_symmetry.space_group_name_H-M   'P 1'
#
loop_
_entity.id
_entity.type
_entity.pdbx_description
1 polymer ?
#
loop_
_entity_poly.entity_id
_entity_poly.type
_entity_poly.pdbx_seq_one_letter_code
_entity_poly.pdbx_strand_id
1 'polypeptide(L)'
;MARKMKTMDGNTAAAHASYAFTEVAAIYPITPSSPMAEHTDEWATQGRKNLFGEEVQITEMQSEAGAAGAVHGSLAAGALTTTYTASQGLLLM
;
A
#
# COMPACT_ATOMS: atom_id res chain seq x y z
N MET A 1 7.99 -16.21 -20.94
CA MET A 1 9.07 -15.36 -20.41
C MET A 1 9.65 -16.02 -19.16
N ALA A 2 10.98 -15.96 -18.97
CA ALA A 2 11.59 -16.39 -17.72
C ALA A 2 11.19 -15.43 -16.58
N ARG A 3 10.90 -15.96 -15.39
CA ARG A 3 10.59 -15.13 -14.21
C ARG A 3 11.85 -14.36 -13.80
N LYS A 4 11.68 -13.08 -13.41
CA LYS A 4 12.79 -12.26 -12.89
C LYS A 4 13.06 -12.64 -11.44
N MET A 5 14.21 -13.26 -11.18
CA MET A 5 14.68 -13.53 -9.82
C MET A 5 15.29 -12.26 -9.24
N LYS A 6 14.91 -11.91 -8.00
CA LYS A 6 15.44 -10.76 -7.27
C LYS A 6 15.50 -11.12 -5.78
N THR A 7 16.60 -10.78 -5.13
CA THR A 7 16.71 -10.86 -3.66
C THR A 7 15.96 -9.69 -3.05
N MET A 8 15.01 -9.95 -2.17
CA MET A 8 14.24 -8.95 -1.44
C MET A 8 13.71 -9.55 -0.14
N ASP A 9 13.39 -8.70 0.84
CA ASP A 9 12.69 -9.14 2.04
C ASP A 9 11.17 -9.29 1.79
N GLY A 10 10.45 -9.75 2.83
CA GLY A 10 9.00 -9.97 2.75
C GLY A 10 8.18 -8.70 2.56
N ASN A 11 8.59 -7.58 3.16
CA ASN A 11 7.88 -6.31 3.04
C ASN A 11 8.02 -5.75 1.62
N THR A 12 9.23 -5.76 1.06
CA THR A 12 9.45 -5.36 -0.33
C THR A 12 8.66 -6.27 -1.29
N ALA A 13 8.59 -7.58 -1.03
CA ALA A 13 7.84 -8.52 -1.86
C ALA A 13 6.32 -8.26 -1.80
N ALA A 14 5.78 -8.05 -0.60
CA ALA A 14 4.37 -7.75 -0.39
C ALA A 14 3.98 -6.43 -1.05
N ALA A 15 4.74 -5.36 -0.81
CA ALA A 15 4.53 -4.07 -1.45
C ALA A 15 4.62 -4.18 -2.98
N HIS A 16 5.60 -4.93 -3.50
CA HIS A 16 5.76 -5.13 -4.95
C HIS A 16 4.51 -5.78 -5.57
N ALA A 17 3.93 -6.76 -4.89
CA ALA A 17 2.74 -7.44 -5.35
C ALA A 17 1.51 -6.53 -5.25
N SER A 18 1.27 -5.86 -4.11
CA SER A 18 0.10 -4.99 -3.91
C SER A 18 0.12 -3.78 -4.83
N TYR A 19 1.28 -3.13 -5.04
CA TYR A 19 1.41 -1.94 -5.88
C TYR A 19 0.80 -2.12 -7.27
N ALA A 20 0.99 -3.31 -7.86
CA ALA A 20 0.50 -3.62 -9.19
C ALA A 20 -1.03 -3.53 -9.31
N PHE A 21 -1.77 -3.80 -8.24
CA PHE A 21 -3.24 -3.85 -8.22
C PHE A 21 -3.89 -2.69 -7.47
N THR A 22 -3.10 -1.71 -7.04
CA THR A 22 -3.56 -0.62 -6.17
C THR A 22 -3.70 0.66 -6.98
N GLU A 23 -4.82 1.34 -6.82
CA GLU A 23 -5.03 2.72 -7.28
C GLU A 23 -4.82 3.70 -6.13
N VAL A 24 -5.34 3.36 -4.93
CA VAL A 24 -5.25 4.20 -3.73
C VAL A 24 -4.65 3.41 -2.56
N ALA A 25 -3.78 4.02 -1.76
CA ALA A 25 -3.27 3.46 -0.52
C ALA A 25 -3.47 4.45 0.65
N ALA A 26 -4.33 4.09 1.61
CA ALA A 26 -4.46 4.84 2.85
C ALA A 26 -3.67 4.13 3.95
N ILE A 27 -2.71 4.82 4.57
CA ILE A 27 -1.70 4.19 5.44
C ILE A 27 -1.58 4.91 6.78
N TYR A 28 -0.98 4.21 7.75
CA TYR A 28 -0.47 4.78 8.99
C TYR A 28 0.74 3.95 9.44
N PRO A 29 1.84 4.58 9.89
CA PRO A 29 3.08 3.86 10.19
C PRO A 29 2.98 3.05 11.49
N ILE A 30 3.23 1.74 11.39
CA ILE A 30 3.40 0.84 12.55
C ILE A 30 4.40 -0.28 12.25
N THR A 31 5.34 -0.52 13.17
CA THR A 31 6.30 -1.63 13.08
C THR A 31 5.57 -2.97 13.21
N PRO A 32 5.88 -3.99 12.38
CA PRO A 32 6.92 -4.05 11.34
C PRO A 32 6.43 -3.77 9.91
N SER A 33 5.22 -3.24 9.73
CA SER A 33 4.59 -3.05 8.41
C SER A 33 4.95 -1.74 7.70
N SER A 34 5.48 -0.73 8.40
CA SER A 34 5.86 0.58 7.81
C SER A 34 6.67 0.49 6.51
N PRO A 35 7.66 -0.42 6.36
CA PRO A 35 8.44 -0.50 5.13
C PRO A 35 7.62 -0.78 3.86
N MET A 36 6.44 -1.43 3.98
CA MET A 36 5.56 -1.65 2.82
C MET A 36 4.93 -0.34 2.31
N ALA A 37 4.53 0.54 3.24
CA ALA A 37 4.00 1.85 2.90
C ALA A 37 5.09 2.76 2.33
N GLU A 38 6.27 2.76 2.95
CA GLU A 38 7.45 3.51 2.50
C GLU A 38 7.86 3.13 1.07
N HIS A 39 7.98 1.83 0.75
CA HIS A 39 8.27 1.40 -0.61
C HIS A 39 7.18 1.78 -1.62
N THR A 40 5.91 1.75 -1.20
CA THR A 40 4.79 2.18 -2.06
C THR A 40 4.90 3.67 -2.38
N ASP A 41 5.20 4.49 -1.38
CA ASP A 41 5.38 5.95 -1.53
C ASP A 41 6.59 6.28 -2.40
N GLU A 42 7.74 5.65 -2.13
CA GLU A 42 8.96 5.80 -2.92
C GLU A 42 8.72 5.46 -4.39
N TRP A 43 8.04 4.35 -4.67
CA TRP A 43 7.78 3.93 -6.05
C TRP A 43 6.78 4.84 -6.76
N ALA A 44 5.74 5.32 -6.07
CA ALA A 44 4.83 6.32 -6.63
C ALA A 44 5.59 7.61 -6.98
N THR A 45 6.41 8.13 -6.06
CA THR A 45 7.25 9.32 -6.29
C THR A 45 8.26 9.13 -7.43
N GLN A 46 8.74 7.90 -7.65
CA GLN A 46 9.62 7.54 -8.76
C GLN A 46 8.87 7.33 -10.10
N GLY A 47 7.55 7.53 -10.14
CA GLY A 47 6.74 7.38 -11.35
C GLY A 47 6.44 5.93 -11.74
N ARG A 48 6.58 4.98 -10.81
CA ARG A 48 6.25 3.57 -11.07
C ARG A 48 4.77 3.46 -11.38
N LYS A 49 4.42 2.79 -12.47
CA LYS A 49 3.02 2.55 -12.83
C LYS A 49 2.51 1.22 -12.28
N ASN A 50 1.26 1.21 -11.80
CA ASN A 50 0.47 0.02 -11.52
C ASN A 50 0.00 -0.65 -12.84
N LEU A 51 -0.79 -1.72 -12.75
CA LEU A 51 -1.31 -2.41 -13.95
C LEU A 51 -2.32 -1.59 -14.75
N PHE A 52 -2.80 -0.48 -14.20
CA PHE A 52 -3.75 0.44 -14.85
C PHE A 52 -3.03 1.60 -15.55
N GLY A 53 -1.70 1.68 -15.47
CA GLY A 53 -0.91 2.74 -16.09
C GLY A 53 -0.74 4.00 -15.24
N GLU A 54 -1.19 3.96 -13.98
CA GLU A 54 -1.19 5.11 -13.05
C GLU A 54 -0.20 4.91 -11.89
N GLU A 55 0.24 6.00 -11.27
CA GLU A 55 0.95 5.93 -9.98
C GLU A 55 -0.05 5.66 -8.85
N VAL A 56 0.36 4.90 -7.84
CA VAL A 56 -0.49 4.70 -6.64
C VAL A 56 -0.66 6.04 -5.92
N GLN A 57 -1.91 6.45 -5.68
CA GLN A 57 -2.21 7.59 -4.82
C GLN A 57 -2.13 7.16 -3.36
N ILE A 58 -1.03 7.52 -2.70
CA ILE A 58 -0.80 7.21 -1.29
C ILE A 58 -1.13 8.41 -0.39
N THR A 59 -1.73 8.16 0.78
CA THR A 59 -2.04 9.20 1.77
C THR A 59 -1.90 8.64 3.17
N GLU A 60 -1.13 9.33 4.02
CA GLU A 60 -1.01 9.05 5.44
C GLU A 60 -2.21 9.64 6.20
N MET A 61 -2.85 8.81 7.02
CA MET A 61 -3.97 9.19 7.87
C MET A 61 -3.50 9.52 9.29
N GLN A 62 -4.40 9.96 10.16
CA GLN A 62 -4.07 10.30 11.55
C GLN A 62 -3.93 9.08 12.48
N SER A 63 -4.48 7.93 12.09
CA SER A 63 -4.41 6.64 12.78
C SER A 63 -4.84 5.50 11.85
N GLU A 64 -4.64 4.25 12.25
CA GLU A 64 -5.12 3.09 11.49
C GLU A 64 -6.65 3.05 11.36
N ALA A 65 -7.40 3.56 12.34
CA ALA A 65 -8.85 3.73 12.22
C ALA A 65 -9.22 4.75 11.12
N GLY A 66 -8.44 5.83 11.00
CA GLY A 66 -8.55 6.78 9.89
C GLY A 66 -8.25 6.11 8.55
N ALA A 67 -7.18 5.32 8.49
CA ALA A 67 -6.82 4.53 7.31
C ALA A 67 -7.93 3.54 6.92
N ALA A 68 -8.53 2.83 7.86
CA ALA A 68 -9.62 1.90 7.58
C ALA A 68 -10.87 2.61 7.04
N GLY A 69 -11.25 3.75 7.62
CA GLY A 69 -12.34 4.57 7.11
C GLY A 69 -12.08 5.08 5.69
N ALA A 70 -10.86 5.51 5.40
CA ALA A 70 -10.45 5.93 4.06
C ALA A 70 -10.45 4.77 3.06
N VAL A 71 -9.94 3.60 3.46
CA VAL A 71 -10.01 2.36 2.66
C VAL A 71 -11.46 2.02 2.33
N HIS A 72 -12.34 2.02 3.33
CA HIS A 72 -13.77 1.75 3.15
C HIS A 72 -14.39 2.73 2.14
N GLY A 73 -14.18 4.03 2.32
CA GLY A 73 -14.73 5.05 1.44
C GLY A 73 -14.21 4.95 0.01
N SER A 74 -12.91 4.70 -0.15
CA SER A 74 -12.27 4.57 -1.46
C SER A 74 -12.75 3.33 -2.23
N LEU A 75 -12.89 2.19 -1.55
CA LEU A 75 -13.48 0.98 -2.13
C LEU A 75 -14.95 1.19 -2.52
N ALA A 76 -15.74 1.81 -1.64
CA ALA A 76 -17.15 2.11 -1.91
C ALA A 76 -17.33 3.09 -3.09
N ALA A 77 -16.36 3.98 -3.31
CA ALA A 77 -16.32 4.90 -4.45
C ALA A 77 -15.81 4.25 -5.75
N GLY A 78 -15.34 2.99 -5.69
CA GLY A 78 -14.98 2.19 -6.87
C GLY A 78 -13.49 2.14 -7.22
N ALA A 79 -12.59 2.53 -6.32
CA ALA A 79 -11.14 2.40 -6.53
C ALA A 79 -10.59 1.15 -5.83
N LEU A 80 -9.61 0.48 -6.44
CA LEU A 80 -8.90 -0.63 -5.81
C LEU A 80 -7.92 -0.10 -4.75
N THR A 81 -8.31 -0.24 -3.49
CA THR A 81 -7.58 0.33 -2.36
C THR A 81 -6.85 -0.71 -1.54
N THR A 82 -5.62 -0.40 -1.11
CA THR A 82 -4.86 -1.22 -0.17
C THR A 82 -4.46 -0.44 1.08
N THR A 83 -4.04 -1.15 2.12
CA THR A 83 -3.39 -0.59 3.31
C THR A 83 -2.34 -1.56 3.86
N TYR A 84 -1.48 -1.09 4.74
CA TYR A 84 -0.44 -1.89 5.39
C TYR A 84 -0.50 -1.62 6.89
N THR A 85 -0.75 -2.66 7.70
CA THR A 85 -0.90 -2.55 9.15
C THR A 85 -0.40 -3.82 9.84
N ALA A 86 -0.29 -3.77 11.17
CA ALA A 86 0.04 -4.91 12.01
C ALA A 86 -0.44 -4.71 13.45
N SER A 87 -0.54 -5.79 14.22
CA SER A 87 -0.71 -5.76 15.69
C SER A 87 -1.87 -4.83 16.13
N GLN A 88 -1.58 -3.81 16.93
CA GLN A 88 -2.57 -2.87 17.46
C GLN A 88 -3.24 -2.04 16.36
N GLY A 89 -2.51 -1.73 15.30
CA GLY A 89 -3.06 -1.03 14.16
C GLY A 89 -4.20 -1.82 13.53
N LEU A 90 -4.06 -3.15 13.42
CA LEU A 90 -5.11 -4.00 12.88
C LEU A 90 -6.35 -4.07 13.77
N LEU A 91 -6.22 -3.91 15.09
CA LEU A 91 -7.38 -3.87 16.01
C LEU A 91 -8.23 -2.61 15.82
N LEU A 92 -7.66 -1.55 15.25
CA LEU A 92 -8.33 -0.28 15.00
C LEU A 92 -9.01 -0.19 13.63
N MET A 93 -8.82 -1.20 12.76
CA MET A 93 -9.35 -1.22 11.40
C MET A 93 -10.72 -1.86 11.27
#